data_AF-A0A4U5TYM1-F1
#
_entry.id   AF-A0A4U5TYM1-F1
#
_cell.length_a   1.000
_cell.length_b   1.000
_cell.length_c   1.000
_cell.angle_alpha   90.00
_cell.angle_beta   90.00
_cell.angle_gamma   90.00
#
_symmetry.space_group_name_H-M   'P 1'
#
loop_
_entity.id
_entity.type
_entity.pdbx_description
1 polymer ?
#
loop_
_entity_poly.entity_id
_entity_poly.type
_entity_poly.pdbx_seq_one_letter_code
_entity_poly.pdbx_strand_id
1 'polypeptide(L)' 'MVTAGKDQVLLPAFSKGMEDLILNLSRGHIEDCGHWTQMERPAETNSILISWLQQTHEKTGAVTVTPKL' A
#
# COMPACT_ATOMS: atom_id res chain seq x y z
N MET A 1 -0.71 -0.17 -2.93
CA MET A 1 -0.86 -1.57 -3.41
C MET A 1 -0.01 -2.48 -2.54
N VAL A 2 -0.60 -3.53 -1.95
CA VAL A 2 0.17 -4.61 -1.33
C VAL A 2 0.18 -5.78 -2.29
N THR A 3 1.35 -6.26 -2.69
CA THR A 3 1.50 -7.44 -3.56
C THR A 3 2.11 -8.60 -2.79
N ALA A 4 1.80 -9.83 -3.19
CA ALA A 4 2.25 -11.04 -2.52
C ALA A 4 2.93 -11.99 -3.52
N GLY A 5 4.13 -12.47 -3.20
CA GLY A 5 4.99 -13.19 -4.16
C GLY A 5 4.45 -14.55 -4.61
N LYS A 6 3.68 -15.23 -3.75
CA LYS A 6 3.08 -16.54 -4.04
C LYS A 6 1.60 -16.46 -4.40
N ASP A 7 1.05 -15.25 -4.57
CA ASP A 7 -0.35 -15.05 -4.97
C ASP A 7 -0.59 -15.59 -6.39
N GLN A 8 -1.34 -16.69 -6.49
CA GLN A 8 -1.68 -17.33 -7.78
C GLN A 8 -2.90 -16.69 -8.46
N VAL A 9 -3.65 -15.83 -7.76
CA VAL A 9 -4.85 -15.16 -8.29
C VAL A 9 -4.46 -13.81 -8.89
N LEU A 10 -3.65 -13.03 -8.17
CA LEU A 10 -3.18 -11.70 -8.57
C LEU A 10 -1.66 -11.61 -8.50
N LEU A 11 -1.00 -12.08 -9.57
CA LEU A 11 0.45 -12.04 -9.66
C LEU A 11 0.97 -10.60 -9.50
N PRO A 12 2.08 -10.36 -8.78
CA PRO A 12 2.65 -9.03 -8.62
C PRO A 12 2.88 -8.29 -9.95
N ALA A 13 3.21 -9.04 -11.01
CA ALA A 13 3.42 -8.54 -12.36
C ALA A 13 2.20 -7.82 -12.95
N PHE A 14 0.97 -8.19 -12.55
CA PHE A 14 -0.25 -7.52 -13.01
C PHE A 14 -0.39 -6.09 -12.47
N SER A 15 0.38 -5.73 -11.43
CA SER A 15 0.40 -4.37 -10.91
C SER A 15 1.33 -3.41 -11.66
N LYS A 16 2.07 -3.89 -12.67
CA LYS A 16 3.02 -3.08 -13.44
C LYS A 16 2.30 -1.97 -14.21
N GLY A 17 2.80 -0.73 -14.13
CA GLY A 17 2.23 0.42 -14.85
C GLY A 17 1.03 1.06 -14.14
N MET A 18 0.59 0.55 -12.99
CA MET A 18 -0.46 1.22 -12.21
C MET A 18 -0.02 2.61 -11.72
N GLU A 19 1.26 2.81 -11.46
CA GLU A 19 1.85 4.10 -11.08
C GLU A 19 1.67 5.21 -12.12
N ASP A 20 1.50 4.86 -13.40
CA ASP A 20 1.27 5.83 -14.48
C ASP A 20 -0.19 6.33 -14.50
N LEU A 21 -1.11 5.57 -13.89
CA LEU A 21 -2.56 5.83 -13.91
C LEU A 21 -3.11 6.29 -12.56
N ILE A 22 -2.48 5.88 -11.45
CA ILE A 22 -2.96 6.14 -10.09
C ILE A 22 -2.00 7.12 -9.40
N LEU A 23 -2.44 8.37 -9.27
CA LEU A 23 -1.69 9.40 -8.57
C LEU A 23 -1.41 8.99 -7.12
N ASN A 24 -0.18 9.22 -6.66
CA ASN A 24 0.29 8.90 -5.30
C ASN A 24 0.24 7.39 -4.95
N LEU A 25 0.29 6.50 -5.93
CA LEU A 25 0.40 5.08 -5.68
C LEU A 25 1.73 4.73 -4.99
N SER A 26 1.64 4.09 -3.83
CA SER A 26 2.75 3.42 -3.16
C SER A 26 2.61 1.90 -3.28
N ARG A 27 3.73 1.17 -3.17
CA ARG A 27 3.74 -0.29 -3.23
C ARG A 27 4.49 -0.89 -2.04
N GLY A 28 3.86 -1.84 -1.37
CA GLY A 28 4.49 -2.75 -0.41
C GLY A 28 4.43 -4.17 -0.95
N HIS A 29 5.41 -5.01 -0.59
CA HIS A 29 5.52 -6.37 -1.11
C HIS A 29 5.84 -7.36 0.02
N ILE A 30 5.21 -8.54 -0.04
CA ILE A 30 5.49 -9.66 0.86
C ILE A 30 5.82 -10.89 0.00
N GLU A 31 7.09 -11.25 -0.10
CA GLU A 31 7.57 -12.34 -0.97
C GLU A 31 6.93 -13.69 -0.59
N ASP A 32 7.04 -14.08 0.68
CA ASP A 32 6.57 -15.37 1.19
C ASP A 32 5.10 -15.35 1.64
N CYS A 33 4.20 -14.85 0.78
CA CYS A 33 2.76 -14.74 1.06
C CYS A 33 1.91 -15.16 -0.15
N GLY A 34 0.81 -15.88 0.10
CA GLY A 34 -0.25 -16.14 -0.88
C GLY A 34 -1.27 -15.01 -0.97
N HIS A 35 -2.46 -15.34 -1.48
CA HIS A 35 -3.50 -14.36 -1.81
C HIS A 35 -4.12 -13.66 -0.60
N TRP A 36 -4.19 -14.34 0.55
CA TRP A 36 -4.88 -13.83 1.73
C TRP A 36 -3.91 -13.22 2.74
N THR A 37 -3.28 -12.13 2.32
CA THR A 37 -2.19 -11.44 3.05
C THR A 37 -2.48 -11.18 4.53
N GLN A 38 -3.68 -10.69 4.84
CA GLN A 38 -4.10 -10.40 6.22
C GLN A 38 -4.15 -11.65 7.11
N MET A 39 -4.43 -12.83 6.53
CA MET A 39 -4.51 -14.09 7.26
C MET A 39 -3.15 -14.80 7.33
N GLU A 40 -2.39 -14.76 6.24
CA GLU A 40 -1.12 -15.48 6.11
C GLU A 40 0.05 -14.74 6.77
N ARG A 41 0.09 -13.41 6.63
CA ARG A 41 1.17 -12.53 7.08
C ARG A 41 0.61 -11.28 7.75
N PRO A 42 -0.14 -11.42 8.87
CA PRO A 42 -0.82 -10.31 9.52
C PRO A 42 0.15 -9.22 9.99
N ALA A 43 1.31 -9.59 10.55
CA ALA A 43 2.27 -8.62 11.09
C ALA A 43 2.92 -7.78 9.98
N GLU A 44 3.37 -8.41 8.90
CA GLU A 44 3.97 -7.74 7.75
C GLU A 44 2.95 -6.88 7.01
N THR A 45 1.74 -7.41 6.80
CA THR A 45 0.64 -6.67 6.19
C THR A 45 0.31 -5.42 7.01
N ASN A 46 0.14 -5.56 8.33
CA ASN A 46 -0.16 -4.44 9.20
C ASN A 46 0.98 -3.41 9.22
N SER A 47 2.23 -3.85 9.22
CA SER A 47 3.40 -2.96 9.17
C SER A 47 3.38 -2.09 7.91
N ILE A 48 3.13 -2.70 6.74
CA ILE A 48 3.02 -1.96 5.47
C ILE A 48 1.89 -0.93 5.52
N LEU A 49 0.70 -1.32 6.01
CA LEU A 49 -0.47 -0.44 6.04
C LEU A 49 -0.30 0.73 7.03
N ILE A 50 0.23 0.46 8.22
CA ILE A 50 0.47 1.49 9.25
C ILE A 50 1.53 2.49 8.76
N SER A 51 2.65 2.01 8.23
CA SER A 51 3.70 2.90 7.69
C SER A 51 3.17 3.76 6.53
N TRP A 52 2.37 3.17 5.64
CA TRP A 52 1.74 3.93 4.55
C TRP A 52 0.77 5.00 5.09
N LEU A 53 -0.03 4.67 6.09
CA LEU A 53 -0.98 5.61 6.69
C LEU A 53 -0.27 6.80 7.34
N GLN A 54 0.79 6.54 8.11
CA GLN A 54 1.61 7.58 8.74
C GLN A 54 2.20 8.53 7.69
N GLN A 55 2.87 7.99 6.67
CA GLN A 55 3.47 8.80 5.60
C GLN A 55 2.42 9.60 4.81
N THR A 56 1.25 9.02 4.58
CA THR A 56 0.17 9.70 3.85
C THR A 56 -0.40 10.86 4.67
N HIS A 57 -0.58 10.67 5.97
CA HIS A 57 -1.07 11.71 6.87
C HIS A 57 -0.03 12.83 7.08
N GLU A 58 1.24 12.51 7.21
CA GLU A 58 2.33 13.50 7.27
C GLU A 58 2.38 14.38 6.02
N LYS A 59 2.29 13.76 4.83
CA LYS A 59 2.23 14.50 3.55
C LYS A 59 0.98 15.39 3.44
N THR A 60 -0.14 14.98 4.02
CA THR A 60 -1.40 15.74 3.99
C THR A 60 -1.39 16.88 5.01
N GLY A 61 -0.76 16.71 6.18
CA GLY A 61 -0.64 17.74 7.22
C GLY A 61 0.22 18.95 6.82
N ALA A 62 1.02 18.83 5.75
CA ALA A 62 1.71 19.95 5.12
C ALA A 62 0.80 20.86 4.27
N VAL A 63 -0.46 20.46 4.04
CA VAL A 63 -1.48 21.30 3.41
C VAL A 63 -2.19 22.07 4.52
N THR A 64 -1.85 23.36 4.67
CA THR A 64 -2.49 24.27 5.62
C THR A 64 -3.99 24.33 5.32
N VAL A 65 -4.81 23.69 6.15
CA VAL A 65 -6.25 23.95 6.17
C VAL A 65 -6.43 25.35 6.75
N THR A 66 -6.45 26.37 5.91
CA THR A 66 -6.93 27.71 6.32
C THR A 66 -8.40 27.57 6.69
N PRO A 67 -8.79 27.80 7.96
CA PRO A 67 -10.20 27.86 8.30
C PRO A 67 -10.80 29.06 7.56
N LYS A 68 -11.88 28.83 6.81
CA LYS A 68 -12.71 29.94 6.35
C LYS A 68 -13.42 30.52 7.57
N LEU A 69 -13.04 31.74 7.93
CA LEU A 69 -13.78 32.61 8.84
C LEU A 69 -15.15 32.95 8.24
#